data_AF-A0A6G3MKT6-F1
#
_entry.id   AF-A0A6G3MKT6-F1
#
_cell.length_a   1.000
_cell.length_b   1.000
_cell.length_c   1.000
_cell.angle_alpha   90.00
_cell.angle_beta   90.00
_cell.angle_gamma   90.00
#
_symmetry.space_group_name_H-M   'P 1'
#
loop_
_entity.id
_entity.type
_entity.pdbx_description
1 polymer ?
#
loop_
_entity_poly.entity_id
_entity_poly.type
_entity_poly.pdbx_seq_one_letter_code
_entity_poly.pdbx_strand_id
1 'polypeptide(L)'
;MTSFYSITKNRLIADFILNNSPNNFSENFKDTIQSFPWSIDTLSCYISCAKELKPNLTDESSEILKKYYQFCRLKIDRDTSRTTIRMLESLTRISTAHAKLMFHSEVTIEDALSAIDLMDHSLCSD
;
A
#
# COMPACT_ATOMS: atom_id res chain seq x y z
N MET A 1 -7.99 3.32 -27.18
CA MET A 1 -7.91 4.15 -25.95
C MET A 1 -6.62 3.90 -25.15
N THR A 2 -6.15 2.66 -25.02
CA THR A 2 -4.87 2.28 -24.36
C THR A 2 -3.61 2.92 -24.98
N SER A 3 -3.55 3.08 -26.31
CA SER A 3 -2.41 3.70 -27.00
C SER A 3 -2.22 5.19 -26.62
N PHE A 4 -3.29 5.97 -26.56
CA PHE A 4 -3.23 7.39 -26.18
C PHE A 4 -2.82 7.58 -24.71
N TYR A 5 -3.37 6.80 -23.78
CA TYR A 5 -3.00 6.86 -22.35
C TYR A 5 -1.52 6.51 -22.14
N SER A 6 -1.00 5.52 -22.87
CA SER A 6 0.42 5.14 -22.83
C SER A 6 1.32 6.24 -23.42
N ILE A 7 0.92 6.89 -24.52
CA ILE A 7 1.68 8.01 -25.12
C ILE A 7 1.73 9.22 -24.17
N THR A 8 0.60 9.61 -23.58
CA THR A 8 0.56 10.73 -22.63
C THR A 8 1.37 10.42 -21.37
N LYS A 9 1.25 9.19 -20.83
CA LYS A 9 2.05 8.75 -19.67
C LYS A 9 3.55 8.74 -19.97
N ASN A 10 3.96 8.22 -21.14
CA ASN A 10 5.36 8.21 -21.56
C ASN A 10 5.92 9.62 -21.77
N ARG A 11 5.11 10.53 -22.32
CA ARG A 11 5.48 11.95 -22.44
C ARG A 11 5.71 12.58 -21.06
N LEU A 12 4.81 12.36 -20.12
CA LEU A 12 4.96 12.86 -18.74
C LEU A 12 6.20 12.28 -18.04
N ILE A 13 6.48 10.99 -18.23
CA ILE A 13 7.68 10.34 -17.70
C ILE A 13 8.95 10.92 -18.34
N ALA A 14 8.96 11.13 -19.67
CA ALA A 14 10.09 11.71 -20.38
C ALA A 14 10.34 13.16 -19.93
N ASP A 15 9.28 13.96 -19.81
CA ASP A 15 9.36 15.34 -19.29
C ASP A 15 9.90 15.33 -17.84
N PHE A 16 9.47 14.40 -16.99
CA PHE A 16 9.98 14.24 -15.62
C PHE A 16 11.47 13.85 -15.61
N ILE A 17 11.90 12.89 -16.42
CA ILE A 17 13.30 12.44 -16.48
C ILE A 17 14.21 13.56 -17.02
N LEU A 18 13.77 14.28 -18.05
CA LEU A 18 14.55 15.36 -18.66
C LEU A 18 14.64 16.60 -17.76
N ASN A 19 13.57 16.93 -17.03
CA ASN A 19 13.59 18.05 -16.08
C ASN A 19 14.35 17.72 -14.78
N ASN A 20 14.49 16.44 -14.45
CA ASN A 20 15.29 15.92 -13.32
C ASN A 20 16.77 15.71 -13.66
N SER A 21 17.40 16.66 -14.35
CA SER A 21 18.86 16.74 -14.40
C SER A 21 19.41 16.79 -12.96
N PRO A 22 20.55 16.13 -12.63
CA PRO A 22 21.05 16.02 -11.25
C PRO A 22 21.23 17.37 -10.52
N ASN A 23 21.40 18.47 -11.26
CA ASN A 23 21.44 19.83 -10.70
C ASN A 23 20.05 20.40 -10.35
N ASN A 24 18.99 20.03 -11.08
CA ASN A 24 17.61 20.47 -10.86
C ASN A 24 16.83 19.56 -9.89
N PHE A 25 17.37 18.37 -9.60
CA PHE A 25 16.78 17.41 -8.66
C PHE A 25 16.62 18.03 -7.26
N SER A 26 17.55 18.91 -6.86
CA SER A 26 17.51 19.55 -5.54
C SER A 26 16.47 20.67 -5.43
N GLU A 27 16.09 21.34 -6.52
CA GLU A 27 15.16 22.46 -6.50
C GLU A 27 13.70 22.00 -6.62
N ASN A 28 13.38 21.12 -7.58
CA ASN A 28 11.99 20.62 -7.76
C ASN A 28 11.53 19.70 -6.61
N PHE A 29 12.43 18.89 -6.02
CA PHE A 29 12.10 18.13 -4.80
C PHE A 29 11.94 19.06 -3.61
N LYS A 30 12.72 20.15 -3.52
CA LYS A 30 12.54 21.12 -2.44
C LYS A 30 11.14 21.70 -2.49
N ASP A 31 10.64 22.14 -3.65
CA ASP A 31 9.30 22.74 -3.76
C ASP A 31 8.16 21.75 -3.44
N THR A 32 8.32 20.48 -3.85
CA THR A 32 7.31 19.43 -3.55
C THR A 32 7.34 19.01 -2.07
N ILE A 33 8.54 18.89 -1.48
CA ILE A 33 8.76 18.62 -0.05
C ILE A 33 8.47 19.85 0.81
N GLN A 34 8.50 21.07 0.26
CA GLN A 34 8.18 22.30 1.00
C GLN A 34 6.72 22.33 1.44
N SER A 35 5.84 21.59 0.76
CA SER A 35 4.45 21.39 1.20
C SER A 35 4.28 20.24 2.20
N PHE A 36 5.29 19.37 2.36
CA PHE A 36 5.23 18.23 3.27
C PHE A 36 5.82 18.63 4.63
N PRO A 37 5.01 18.68 5.71
CA PRO A 37 5.45 19.22 6.99
C PRO A 37 6.48 18.34 7.72
N TRP A 38 6.85 17.18 7.17
CA TRP A 38 7.71 16.20 7.81
C TRP A 38 9.06 16.13 7.08
N SER A 39 10.15 16.34 7.82
CA SER A 39 11.48 16.07 7.30
C SER A 39 11.73 14.56 7.18
N ILE A 40 12.74 14.17 6.40
CA ILE A 40 13.17 12.77 6.29
C ILE A 40 13.57 12.18 7.64
N ASP A 41 14.15 13.00 8.52
CA ASP A 41 14.54 12.59 9.87
C ASP A 41 13.31 12.33 10.74
N THR A 42 12.29 13.21 10.67
CA THR A 42 11.02 13.03 11.38
C THR A 42 10.31 11.77 10.93
N LEU A 43 10.24 11.52 9.62
CA LEU A 43 9.63 10.31 9.05
C LEU A 43 10.38 9.05 9.48
N SER A 44 11.72 9.09 9.46
CA SER A 44 12.56 7.96 9.88
C SER A 44 12.37 7.64 11.37
N CYS A 45 12.30 8.68 12.21
CA CYS A 45 12.01 8.54 13.64
C CYS A 45 10.62 7.91 13.86
N TYR A 46 9.61 8.41 13.15
CA TYR A 46 8.25 7.90 13.26
C TYR A 46 8.12 6.43 12.85
N ILE A 47 8.69 6.04 11.70
CA ILE A 47 8.70 4.65 11.26
C ILE A 47 9.42 3.76 12.27
N SER A 48 10.50 4.26 12.89
CA SER A 48 11.24 3.51 13.91
C SER A 48 10.38 3.28 15.15
N CYS A 49 9.65 4.30 15.62
CA CYS A 49 8.73 4.18 16.74
C CYS A 49 7.53 3.27 16.41
N ALA A 50 6.90 3.45 15.24
CA ALA A 50 5.80 2.60 14.76
C ALA A 50 6.19 1.12 14.65
N LYS A 51 7.44 0.81 14.28
CA LYS A 51 7.93 -0.57 14.17
C LYS A 51 7.90 -1.33 15.50
N GLU A 52 8.15 -0.64 16.61
CA GLU A 52 8.18 -1.23 17.95
C GLU A 52 6.79 -1.65 18.44
N LEU A 53 5.72 -1.05 17.90
CA LEU A 53 4.35 -1.43 18.19
C LEU A 53 4.10 -2.89 17.77
N LYS A 54 3.36 -3.61 18.61
CA LYS A 54 2.89 -4.98 18.36
C LYS A 54 1.37 -5.01 18.50
N PRO A 55 0.62 -4.44 17.54
CA PRO A 55 -0.82 -4.43 17.63
C PRO A 55 -1.37 -5.86 17.55
N ASN A 56 -2.31 -6.16 18.45
CA ASN A 56 -2.97 -7.46 18.46
C ASN A 56 -4.08 -7.48 17.40
N LEU A 57 -4.22 -8.59 16.69
CA LEU A 57 -5.31 -8.78 15.75
C LEU A 57 -6.60 -9.02 16.53
N THR A 58 -7.61 -8.18 16.32
CA THR A 58 -8.94 -8.36 16.92
C THR A 58 -9.71 -9.47 16.20
N ASP A 59 -10.66 -10.08 16.90
CA ASP A 59 -11.50 -11.15 16.33
C ASP A 59 -12.33 -10.66 15.15
N GLU A 60 -12.85 -9.42 15.23
CA GLU A 60 -13.63 -8.77 14.17
C GLU A 60 -12.82 -8.62 12.88
N SER A 61 -11.61 -8.07 12.99
CA SER A 61 -10.69 -7.90 11.86
C SER A 61 -10.26 -9.26 11.29
N SER A 62 -9.97 -10.24 12.15
CA SER A 62 -9.64 -11.60 11.72
C SER A 62 -10.75 -12.23 10.90
N GLU A 63 -12.00 -12.05 11.32
CA GLU A 63 -13.16 -12.60 10.64
C GLU A 63 -13.39 -11.96 9.26
N ILE A 64 -13.18 -10.65 9.14
CA ILE A 64 -13.27 -9.95 7.85
C ILE A 64 -12.22 -10.48 6.87
N LEU A 65 -10.97 -10.62 7.30
CA LEU A 65 -9.90 -11.17 6.46
C LEU A 65 -10.18 -12.61 6.01
N LYS A 66 -10.74 -13.44 6.91
CA LYS A 66 -11.15 -14.82 6.58
C LYS A 66 -12.31 -14.84 5.58
N LYS A 67 -13.32 -14.00 5.75
CA LYS A 67 -14.45 -13.88 4.82
C LYS A 67 -13.99 -13.45 3.43
N TYR A 68 -13.09 -12.46 3.35
CA TYR A 68 -12.50 -12.04 2.09
C TYR A 68 -11.68 -13.17 1.45
N TYR A 69 -10.86 -13.88 2.22
CA TYR A 69 -10.13 -15.05 1.74
C TYR A 69 -11.06 -16.13 1.14
N GLN A 70 -12.15 -16.46 1.84
CA GLN A 70 -13.15 -17.41 1.35
C GLN A 70 -13.80 -16.92 0.05
N PHE A 71 -14.15 -15.64 -0.01
CA PHE A 71 -14.70 -15.02 -1.21
C PHE A 71 -13.74 -15.11 -2.41
N CYS A 72 -12.45 -14.80 -2.22
CA CYS A 72 -11.43 -14.95 -3.26
C CYS A 72 -11.28 -16.39 -3.74
N ARG A 73 -11.47 -17.38 -2.86
CA ARG A 73 -11.37 -18.81 -3.20
C ARG A 73 -12.57 -19.32 -4.01
N LEU A 74 -13.73 -18.70 -3.83
CA LEU A 74 -14.97 -19.03 -4.55
C LEU A 74 -15.06 -18.38 -5.92
N LYS A 75 -14.24 -17.37 -6.23
CA LYS A 75 -14.17 -16.77 -7.56
C LYS A 75 -13.54 -17.77 -8.55
N ILE A 76 -14.40 -18.46 -9.30
CA ILE A 76 -14.08 -19.50 -10.30
C ILE A 76 -13.16 -19.00 -11.43
N ASP A 77 -13.20 -17.70 -11.74
CA ASP A 77 -12.44 -17.07 -12.83
C ASP A 77 -11.00 -16.70 -12.45
N ARG A 78 -10.65 -16.77 -11.15
CA ARG A 78 -9.28 -16.56 -10.68
C ARG A 78 -8.60 -17.91 -10.54
N ASP A 79 -7.40 -18.03 -11.11
CA ASP A 79 -6.55 -19.21 -11.01
C ASP A 79 -6.43 -19.66 -9.54
N THR A 80 -7.18 -20.71 -9.18
CA THR A 80 -7.30 -21.25 -7.81
C THR A 80 -5.96 -21.63 -7.18
N SER A 81 -4.90 -21.75 -8.00
CA SER A 81 -3.53 -21.97 -7.54
C SER A 81 -2.90 -20.77 -6.80
N ARG A 82 -3.43 -19.55 -7.00
CA ARG A 82 -2.88 -18.30 -6.41
C ARG A 82 -3.48 -17.97 -5.04
N THR A 83 -4.68 -18.43 -4.73
CA THR A 83 -5.42 -18.14 -3.47
C THR A 83 -5.05 -19.13 -2.35
N THR A 84 -3.79 -19.10 -1.91
CA THR A 84 -3.27 -20.00 -0.86
C THR A 84 -3.40 -19.41 0.54
N ILE A 85 -3.16 -20.22 1.58
CA ILE A 85 -3.03 -19.76 2.97
C ILE A 85 -2.02 -18.60 3.12
N ARG A 86 -0.99 -18.55 2.27
CA ARG A 86 0.00 -17.46 2.25
C ARG A 86 -0.61 -16.11 1.90
N MET A 87 -1.71 -16.11 1.12
CA MET A 87 -2.46 -14.89 0.81
C MET A 87 -3.12 -14.32 2.07
N LEU A 88 -3.75 -15.18 2.87
CA LEU A 88 -4.36 -14.79 4.14
C LEU A 88 -3.28 -14.29 5.12
N GLU A 89 -2.15 -14.98 5.22
CA GLU A 89 -1.01 -14.51 6.03
C GLU A 89 -0.49 -13.14 5.57
N SER A 90 -0.43 -12.91 4.26
CA SER A 90 -0.05 -11.61 3.70
C SER A 90 -1.06 -10.52 4.05
N LEU A 91 -2.36 -10.80 3.93
CA LEU A 91 -3.42 -9.86 4.32
C LEU A 91 -3.32 -9.49 5.80
N THR A 92 -3.09 -10.46 6.68
CA THR A 92 -2.87 -10.21 8.11
C THR A 92 -1.65 -9.32 8.32
N ARG A 93 -0.51 -9.62 7.68
CA ARG A 93 0.71 -8.80 7.80
C ARG A 93 0.51 -7.37 7.32
N ILE A 94 -0.20 -7.17 6.22
CA ILE A 94 -0.49 -5.83 5.67
C ILE A 94 -1.41 -5.06 6.63
N SER A 95 -2.46 -5.70 7.15
CA SER A 95 -3.38 -5.09 8.12
C SER A 95 -2.63 -4.67 9.40
N THR A 96 -1.78 -5.55 9.94
CA THR A 96 -0.93 -5.24 11.10
C THR A 96 0.05 -4.10 10.80
N ALA A 97 0.64 -4.06 9.60
CA ALA A 97 1.54 -2.99 9.21
C ALA A 97 0.79 -1.64 9.09
N HIS A 98 -0.42 -1.65 8.56
CA HIS A 98 -1.28 -0.47 8.49
C HIS A 98 -1.64 0.05 9.89
N ALA A 99 -2.03 -0.84 10.81
CA ALA A 99 -2.29 -0.49 12.21
C ALA A 99 -1.06 0.14 12.89
N LYS A 100 0.16 -0.38 12.63
CA LYS A 100 1.41 0.23 13.12
C LYS A 100 1.62 1.63 12.55
N LEU A 101 1.39 1.81 11.25
CA LEU A 101 1.51 3.11 10.60
C LEU A 101 0.48 4.12 11.11
N MET A 102 -0.67 3.66 11.62
CA MET A 102 -1.68 4.51 12.25
C MET A 102 -1.48 4.66 13.77
N PHE A 103 -0.42 4.08 14.34
CA PHE A 103 -0.15 4.07 15.78
C PHE A 103 -1.27 3.43 16.62
N HIS A 104 -2.02 2.49 16.05
CA HIS A 104 -3.05 1.74 16.77
C HIS A 104 -2.44 0.66 17.67
N SER A 105 -3.02 0.44 18.85
CA SER A 105 -2.66 -0.66 19.77
C SER A 105 -3.27 -2.00 19.37
N GLU A 106 -4.29 -2.00 18.51
CA GLU A 106 -4.99 -3.17 18.01
C GLU A 106 -5.32 -2.98 16.53
N VAL A 107 -5.47 -4.09 15.81
CA VAL A 107 -5.84 -4.05 14.38
C VAL A 107 -7.34 -3.85 14.26
N THR A 108 -7.74 -2.70 13.74
CA THR A 108 -9.14 -2.32 13.54
C THR A 108 -9.69 -2.86 12.22
N ILE A 109 -11.01 -2.78 12.08
CA ILE A 109 -11.71 -3.14 10.83
C ILE A 109 -11.20 -2.30 9.66
N GLU A 110 -10.92 -1.02 9.89
CA GLU A 110 -10.41 -0.10 8.87
C GLU A 110 -9.05 -0.57 8.33
N ASP A 111 -8.17 -1.04 9.21
CA ASP A 111 -6.86 -1.60 8.81
C ASP A 111 -7.02 -2.85 7.93
N ALA A 112 -7.99 -3.71 8.24
CA ALA A 112 -8.31 -4.89 7.45
C ALA A 112 -8.90 -4.54 6.07
N LEU A 113 -9.76 -3.53 6.00
CA LEU A 113 -10.34 -3.05 4.74
C LEU A 113 -9.28 -2.41 3.84
N SER A 114 -8.37 -1.61 4.39
CA SER A 114 -7.24 -1.05 3.65
C SER A 114 -6.35 -2.15 3.05
N ALA A 115 -6.10 -3.23 3.79
CA ALA A 115 -5.33 -4.37 3.29
C ALA A 115 -6.05 -5.11 2.14
N ILE A 116 -7.37 -5.26 2.24
CA ILE A 116 -8.20 -5.87 1.19
C ILE A 116 -8.18 -5.02 -0.07
N ASP A 117 -8.38 -3.71 0.07
CA ASP A 117 -8.40 -2.78 -1.05
C ASP A 117 -7.07 -2.80 -1.83
N LEU A 118 -5.94 -2.76 -1.11
CA LEU A 118 -4.61 -2.89 -1.70
C LEU A 118 -4.43 -4.23 -2.44
N MET A 119 -4.98 -5.30 -1.89
CA MET A 119 -4.90 -6.63 -2.49
C MET A 119 -5.76 -6.74 -3.76
N ASP A 120 -6.95 -6.14 -3.76
CA ASP A 120 -7.82 -6.12 -4.94
C ASP A 120 -7.18 -5.34 -6.10
N HIS A 121 -6.55 -4.19 -5.83
CA HIS A 121 -5.79 -3.44 -6.83
C HIS A 121 -4.59 -4.22 -7.38
N SER A 122 -3.96 -5.05 -6.56
CA SER A 122 -2.80 -5.88 -6.94
C SER A 122 -3.19 -7.13 -7.72
N LEU A 123 -4.38 -7.68 -7.47
CA LEU A 123 -4.87 -8.90 -8.12
C LEU A 123 -5.72 -8.61 -9.36
N CYS A 124 -6.24 -7.39 -9.51
CA CYS A 124 -7.13 -6.99 -10.61
C CYS A 124 -6.46 -6.07 -11.63
N SER A 125 -5.12 -5.93 -11.58
CA SER A 125 -4.35 -5.17 -12.57
C SER A 125 -4.16 -5.99 -13.85
N ASP A 126 -5.24 -6.13 -14.63
CA ASP A 126 -5.24 -6.51 -16.05
C ASP A 126 -5.66 -5.31 -16.92
#